data_AF-A0A914DMD1-F1
#
_entry.id   AF-A0A914DMD1-F1
#
_cell.length_a   1.000
_cell.length_b   1.000
_cell.length_c   1.000
_cell.angle_alpha   90.00
_cell.angle_beta   90.00
_cell.angle_gamma   90.00
#
_symmetry.space_group_name_H-M   'P 1'
#
loop_
_entity.id
_entity.type
_entity.pdbx_description
1 polymer ?
#
loop_
_entity_poly.entity_id
_entity_poly.type
_entity_poly.pdbx_seq_one_letter_code
_entity_poly.pdbx_strand_id
1 'polypeptide(L)'
;MTTNVDIRGNRHRPAGSTRGGQFSEKTNSAPADQLSDPAPSTPLLPLAQRFESVEEKLKVMQSELERSVEALSDDDQWLAYLKMMGRFHRYSFNNQLLIGVQRPDATRVAGFNTWKSLGRSVRKGERGIAILAPKVVNAKDENGAPELDANGKPVRRVVGFTATTVFDVSQTEGEELPTAH
;
A
#
# COMPACT_ATOMS: atom_id res chain seq x y z
N MET A 1 35.38 42.91 27.55
CA MET A 1 36.56 42.05 27.74
C MET A 1 36.72 41.20 26.49
N THR A 2 37.94 41.22 25.93
CA THR A 2 38.57 40.28 24.98
C THR A 2 38.32 38.79 25.34
N THR A 3 38.43 37.72 24.53
CA THR A 3 38.79 37.37 23.11
C THR A 3 38.54 35.84 22.95
N ASN A 4 38.52 35.11 21.81
CA ASN A 4 38.76 35.38 20.38
C ASN A 4 38.00 34.33 19.50
N VAL A 5 38.23 34.28 18.18
CA VAL A 5 37.95 33.12 17.30
C VAL A 5 39.24 32.52 16.76
N ASP A 6 39.38 31.18 16.76
CA ASP A 6 40.19 30.34 15.85
C ASP A 6 39.74 28.87 16.11
N ILE A 7 39.38 27.97 15.18
CA ILE A 7 39.87 27.55 13.85
C ILE A 7 41.28 26.92 13.86
N ARG A 8 41.36 25.65 14.29
CA ARG A 8 42.15 24.53 13.70
C ARG A 8 42.33 23.37 14.69
N GLY A 9 42.45 22.15 14.17
CA GLY A 9 43.36 21.13 14.72
C GLY A 9 42.94 20.37 15.99
N ASN A 10 42.28 19.23 15.78
CA ASN A 10 42.46 17.95 16.51
C ASN A 10 42.47 17.95 18.06
N ARG A 11 41.46 17.32 18.68
CA ARG A 11 41.54 16.86 20.09
C ARG A 11 41.18 15.38 20.20
N HIS A 12 42.09 14.59 20.75
CA HIS A 12 41.87 13.19 21.12
C HIS A 12 40.66 13.05 22.06
N ARG A 13 39.87 11.97 21.89
CA ARG A 13 38.90 11.53 22.89
C ARG A 13 39.61 10.62 23.92
N PRO A 14 39.51 10.88 25.23
CA PRO A 14 39.84 9.89 26.24
C PRO A 14 38.79 8.77 26.26
N ALA A 15 39.20 7.56 26.62
CA ALA A 15 38.34 6.37 26.59
C ALA A 15 37.25 6.41 27.67
N GLY A 16 35.98 6.32 27.25
CA GLY A 16 34.83 6.15 28.13
C GLY A 16 34.31 4.71 28.05
N SER A 17 34.31 4.00 29.18
CA SER A 17 33.89 2.60 29.27
C SER A 17 32.41 2.40 28.87
N THR A 18 32.16 1.61 27.83
CA THR A 18 30.82 1.11 27.49
C THR A 18 30.66 -0.29 28.07
N ARG A 19 29.82 -0.46 29.10
CA ARG A 19 29.38 -1.78 29.55
C ARG A 19 28.61 -2.46 28.42
N GLY A 20 29.05 -3.66 28.03
CA GLY A 20 28.51 -4.36 26.87
C GLY A 20 27.09 -4.86 27.07
N GLY A 21 26.24 -4.62 26.06
CA GLY A 21 25.14 -5.52 25.75
C GLY A 21 25.66 -6.60 24.80
N GLN A 22 25.56 -7.87 25.19
CA GLN A 22 25.96 -8.99 24.33
C GLN A 22 24.90 -9.20 23.24
N PHE A 23 25.19 -8.75 22.01
CA PHE A 23 24.46 -9.22 20.84
C PHE A 23 25.07 -10.54 20.37
N SER A 24 24.22 -11.55 20.22
CA SER A 24 24.59 -12.88 19.74
C SER A 24 24.96 -12.81 18.25
N GLU A 25 26.25 -12.93 17.92
CA GLU A 25 26.72 -13.15 16.54
C GLU A 25 26.33 -14.55 16.05
N LYS A 26 25.06 -14.71 15.64
CA LYS A 26 24.63 -15.78 14.75
C LYS A 26 24.28 -15.18 13.41
N THR A 27 25.30 -15.01 12.59
CA THR A 27 25.14 -14.66 11.17
C THR A 27 24.42 -15.79 10.46
N ASN A 28 23.19 -15.55 9.99
CA ASN A 28 22.51 -16.45 9.06
C ASN A 28 23.26 -16.44 7.72
N SER A 29 24.21 -17.37 7.57
CA SER A 29 24.88 -17.65 6.31
C SER A 29 24.04 -18.65 5.52
N ALA A 30 23.10 -18.13 4.73
CA ALA A 30 22.33 -18.89 3.75
C ALA A 30 22.40 -18.17 2.40
N PRO A 31 22.64 -18.88 1.28
CA PRO A 31 22.71 -18.26 -0.04
C PRO A 31 21.34 -17.74 -0.48
N ALA A 32 21.31 -16.58 -1.13
CA ALA A 32 20.09 -15.84 -1.46
C ALA A 32 19.21 -16.45 -2.58
N ASP A 33 19.43 -17.71 -2.95
CA ASP A 33 19.04 -18.28 -4.25
C ASP A 33 18.07 -19.48 -4.14
N GLN A 34 17.48 -19.73 -2.97
CA GLN A 34 16.47 -20.77 -2.75
C GLN A 34 15.26 -20.26 -1.96
N LEU A 35 14.57 -19.27 -2.53
CA LEU A 35 13.20 -18.90 -2.16
C LEU A 35 12.23 -19.47 -3.19
N SER A 36 12.06 -20.79 -3.20
CA SER A 36 10.89 -21.40 -3.83
C SER A 36 9.67 -21.08 -2.97
N ASP A 37 9.02 -19.94 -3.26
CA ASP A 37 7.89 -19.43 -2.48
C ASP A 37 6.81 -20.54 -2.30
N PRO A 38 6.56 -21.02 -1.06
CA PRO A 38 5.33 -21.73 -0.79
C PRO A 38 4.23 -20.68 -0.81
N ALA A 39 3.51 -20.56 -1.94
CA ALA A 39 2.33 -19.73 -2.01
C ALA A 39 1.39 -20.16 -0.87
N PRO A 40 1.12 -19.32 0.15
CA PRO A 40 0.23 -19.70 1.22
C PRO A 40 -1.13 -19.97 0.59
N SER A 41 -1.64 -21.18 0.77
CA SER A 41 -2.94 -21.61 0.25
C SER A 41 -4.05 -20.98 1.09
N THR A 42 -4.11 -19.65 1.07
CA THR A 42 -5.17 -18.85 1.67
C THR A 42 -6.49 -19.26 1.03
N PRO A 43 -7.48 -19.73 1.81
CA PRO A 43 -8.76 -20.13 1.26
C PRO A 43 -9.41 -18.96 0.51
N LEU A 44 -10.07 -19.26 -0.61
CA LEU A 44 -10.61 -18.26 -1.55
C LEU A 44 -11.40 -17.17 -0.82
N LEU A 45 -10.83 -15.96 -0.83
CA LEU A 45 -11.25 -14.87 0.03
C LEU A 45 -12.69 -14.41 -0.28
N PRO A 46 -13.47 -14.02 0.75
CA PRO A 46 -14.81 -13.46 0.58
C PRO A 46 -14.85 -12.27 -0.39
N LEU A 47 -13.78 -11.45 -0.45
CA LEU A 47 -13.69 -10.25 -1.28
C LEU A 47 -13.81 -10.47 -2.79
N ALA A 48 -13.56 -11.70 -3.27
CA ALA A 48 -13.72 -12.07 -4.67
C ALA A 48 -15.18 -12.41 -5.05
N GLN A 49 -16.10 -12.44 -4.07
CA GLN A 49 -17.51 -12.75 -4.29
C GLN A 49 -18.28 -11.52 -4.79
N ARG A 50 -19.50 -11.75 -5.30
CA ARG A 50 -20.45 -10.68 -5.61
C ARG A 50 -21.21 -10.33 -4.33
N PHE A 51 -21.23 -9.05 -4.00
CA PHE A 51 -22.00 -8.48 -2.89
C PHE A 51 -23.24 -7.79 -3.43
N GLU A 52 -24.34 -7.82 -2.68
CA GLU A 52 -25.59 -7.18 -3.09
C GLU A 52 -25.59 -5.68 -2.79
N SER A 53 -24.79 -5.25 -1.80
CA SER A 53 -24.65 -3.84 -1.42
C SER A 53 -23.18 -3.40 -1.28
N VAL A 54 -22.96 -2.09 -1.36
CA VAL A 54 -21.64 -1.49 -1.14
C VAL A 54 -21.27 -1.54 0.34
N GLU A 55 -22.27 -1.40 1.21
CA GLU A 55 -22.20 -1.45 2.67
C GLU A 55 -21.74 -2.82 3.17
N GLU A 56 -22.31 -3.90 2.61
CA GLU A 56 -21.88 -5.28 2.87
C GLU A 56 -20.43 -5.50 2.42
N LYS A 57 -20.08 -5.10 1.19
CA LYS A 57 -18.70 -5.20 0.67
C LYS A 57 -17.71 -4.44 1.55
N LEU A 58 -18.07 -3.24 2.02
CA LEU A 58 -17.26 -2.44 2.95
C LEU A 58 -17.05 -3.17 4.28
N LYS A 59 -18.10 -3.78 4.85
CA LYS A 59 -18.00 -4.54 6.10
C LYS A 59 -17.07 -5.74 5.96
N VAL A 60 -17.16 -6.50 4.86
CA VAL A 60 -16.24 -7.62 4.59
C VAL A 60 -14.81 -7.13 4.42
N MET A 61 -14.59 -5.99 3.73
CA MET A 61 -13.26 -5.39 3.63
C MET A 61 -12.67 -4.94 4.97
N GLN A 62 -13.51 -4.52 5.93
CA GLN A 62 -13.07 -4.21 7.29
C GLN A 62 -12.65 -5.47 8.05
N SER A 63 -13.47 -6.52 8.05
CA SER A 63 -13.13 -7.77 8.74
C SER A 63 -11.92 -8.49 8.13
N GLU A 64 -11.73 -8.43 6.81
CA GLU A 64 -10.50 -8.95 6.18
C GLU A 64 -9.27 -8.10 6.53
N LEU A 65 -9.39 -6.78 6.71
CA LEU A 65 -8.29 -5.94 7.21
C LEU A 65 -7.92 -6.31 8.66
N GLU A 66 -8.91 -6.46 9.54
CA GLU A 66 -8.72 -6.87 10.94
C GLU A 66 -7.96 -8.21 11.01
N ARG A 67 -8.46 -9.22 10.31
CA ARG A 67 -7.82 -10.54 10.21
C ARG A 67 -6.42 -10.48 9.62
N SER A 68 -6.23 -9.69 8.56
CA SER A 68 -4.93 -9.62 7.88
C SER A 68 -3.89 -8.90 8.73
N VAL A 69 -4.30 -7.95 9.59
CA VAL A 69 -3.41 -7.33 10.58
C VAL A 69 -3.03 -8.30 11.70
N GLU A 70 -3.97 -9.14 12.17
CA GLU A 70 -3.68 -10.21 13.12
C GLU A 70 -2.66 -11.22 12.55
N ALA A 71 -2.83 -11.64 11.29
CA ALA A 71 -1.92 -12.56 10.61
C ALA A 71 -0.49 -12.01 10.39
N LEU A 72 -0.24 -10.70 10.55
CA LEU A 72 1.11 -10.13 10.49
C LEU A 72 1.96 -10.46 11.73
N SER A 73 1.42 -11.13 12.75
CA SER A 73 2.22 -11.68 13.86
C SER A 73 3.06 -12.89 13.45
N ASP A 74 2.77 -13.53 12.31
CA ASP A 74 3.51 -14.69 11.82
C ASP A 74 4.66 -14.26 10.89
N ASP A 75 5.89 -14.70 11.18
CA ASP A 75 7.12 -14.28 10.49
C ASP A 75 7.07 -14.46 8.96
N ASP A 76 6.49 -15.56 8.47
CA ASP A 76 6.38 -15.85 7.03
C ASP A 76 5.41 -14.90 6.32
N GLN A 77 4.28 -14.58 6.97
CA GLN A 77 3.29 -13.63 6.45
C GLN A 77 3.86 -12.21 6.47
N TRP A 78 4.60 -11.87 7.53
CA TRP A 78 5.32 -10.60 7.63
C TRP A 78 6.36 -10.42 6.52
N LEU A 79 7.13 -11.46 6.19
CA LEU A 79 8.10 -11.39 5.09
C LEU A 79 7.42 -11.24 3.71
N ALA A 80 6.35 -11.99 3.46
CA ALA A 80 5.54 -11.84 2.25
C ALA A 80 4.93 -10.43 2.13
N TYR A 81 4.49 -9.88 3.26
CA TYR A 81 3.96 -8.52 3.35
C TYR A 81 5.01 -7.45 3.03
N LEU A 82 6.22 -7.53 3.59
CA LEU A 82 7.31 -6.60 3.31
C LEU A 82 7.72 -6.60 1.83
N LYS A 83 7.77 -7.77 1.17
CA LYS A 83 7.98 -7.89 -0.29
C LYS A 83 6.92 -7.11 -1.09
N MET A 84 5.67 -7.09 -0.62
CA MET A 84 4.55 -6.43 -1.27
C MET A 84 4.52 -4.91 -1.00
N MET A 85 4.84 -4.45 0.21
CA MET A 85 4.97 -3.01 0.53
C MET A 85 5.90 -2.28 -0.45
N GLY A 86 7.04 -2.90 -0.80
CA GLY A 86 8.00 -2.33 -1.75
C GLY A 86 7.43 -2.09 -3.15
N ARG A 87 6.46 -2.90 -3.59
CA ARG A 87 5.79 -2.76 -4.90
C ARG A 87 4.70 -1.70 -4.90
N PHE A 88 3.97 -1.58 -3.79
CA PHE A 88 2.76 -0.74 -3.70
C PHE A 88 2.93 0.49 -2.79
N HIS A 89 4.16 1.00 -2.64
CA HIS A 89 4.52 2.13 -1.77
C HIS A 89 3.72 3.45 -2.00
N ARG A 90 2.98 3.58 -3.11
CA ARG A 90 2.07 4.72 -3.40
C ARG A 90 0.63 4.53 -2.91
N TYR A 91 0.27 3.32 -2.48
CA TYR A 91 -1.03 2.99 -1.88
C TYR A 91 -0.97 3.12 -0.36
N SER A 92 -2.12 3.37 0.29
CA SER A 92 -2.23 3.31 1.75
C SER A 92 -2.00 1.87 2.27
N PHE A 93 -1.51 1.74 3.50
CA PHE A 93 -1.29 0.47 4.22
C PHE A 93 -2.45 -0.53 4.04
N ASN A 94 -3.69 -0.09 4.30
CA ASN A 94 -4.89 -0.91 4.13
C ASN A 94 -5.08 -1.39 2.68
N ASN A 95 -4.83 -0.53 1.68
CA ASN A 95 -4.95 -0.92 0.28
C ASN A 95 -3.81 -1.84 -0.16
N GLN A 96 -2.60 -1.69 0.40
CA GLN A 96 -1.51 -2.65 0.20
C GLN A 96 -1.92 -4.04 0.72
N LEU A 97 -2.39 -4.13 1.97
CA LEU A 97 -2.92 -5.37 2.56
C LEU A 97 -4.04 -5.99 1.71
N LEU A 98 -5.07 -5.21 1.36
CA LEU A 98 -6.18 -5.68 0.53
C LEU A 98 -5.71 -6.22 -0.83
N ILE A 99 -4.75 -5.55 -1.49
CA ILE A 99 -4.17 -6.03 -2.75
C ILE A 99 -3.40 -7.34 -2.53
N GLY A 100 -2.47 -7.38 -1.58
CA GLY A 100 -1.60 -8.54 -1.34
C GLY A 100 -2.37 -9.79 -0.92
N VAL A 101 -3.43 -9.63 -0.12
CA VAL A 101 -4.29 -10.73 0.32
C VAL A 101 -5.11 -11.28 -0.85
N GLN A 102 -5.76 -10.42 -1.65
CA GLN A 102 -6.55 -10.85 -2.81
C GLN A 102 -5.73 -11.34 -4.01
N ARG A 103 -4.49 -10.85 -4.17
CA ARG A 103 -3.61 -11.14 -5.30
C ARG A 103 -2.13 -10.91 -4.91
N PRO A 104 -1.46 -11.89 -4.28
CA PRO A 104 -0.09 -11.73 -3.77
C PRO A 104 0.97 -11.58 -4.88
N ASP A 105 0.65 -12.03 -6.09
CA ASP A 105 1.43 -11.89 -7.33
C ASP A 105 1.25 -10.53 -8.02
N ALA A 106 0.42 -9.63 -7.50
CA ALA A 106 0.20 -8.31 -8.11
C ALA A 106 1.50 -7.49 -8.19
N THR A 107 1.69 -6.83 -9.33
CA THR A 107 2.90 -6.05 -9.66
C THR A 107 2.60 -4.60 -9.98
N ARG A 108 1.48 -4.32 -10.66
CA ARG A 108 1.07 -2.96 -11.01
C ARG A 108 -0.44 -2.93 -11.16
N VAL A 109 -1.10 -2.24 -10.24
CA VAL A 109 -2.56 -2.19 -10.11
C VAL A 109 -3.09 -0.81 -10.50
N ALA A 110 -4.20 -0.76 -11.22
CA ALA A 110 -4.89 0.50 -11.55
C ALA A 110 -6.40 0.30 -11.77
N GLY A 111 -7.16 1.41 -11.77
CA GLY A 111 -8.58 1.39 -12.11
C GLY A 111 -8.84 1.18 -13.60
N PHE A 112 -10.02 0.67 -13.96
CA PHE A 112 -10.40 0.37 -15.34
C PHE A 112 -10.17 1.54 -16.31
N ASN A 113 -10.58 2.75 -15.94
CA ASN A 113 -10.39 3.94 -16.77
C ASN A 113 -8.91 4.35 -16.92
N THR A 114 -8.08 4.08 -15.91
CA THR A 114 -6.63 4.31 -15.96
C THR A 114 -5.96 3.34 -16.93
N TRP A 115 -6.36 2.06 -16.93
CA TRP A 115 -5.88 1.11 -17.95
C TRP A 115 -6.28 1.56 -19.35
N LYS A 116 -7.54 1.97 -19.53
CA LYS A 116 -8.04 2.45 -20.82
C LYS A 116 -7.28 3.69 -21.33
N SER A 117 -6.88 4.60 -20.44
CA SER A 117 -6.05 5.77 -20.80
C SER A 117 -4.59 5.44 -21.09
N LEU A 118 -4.12 4.25 -20.71
CA LEU A 118 -2.77 3.72 -20.95
C LEU A 118 -2.75 2.74 -22.16
N GLY A 119 -3.75 2.80 -23.05
CA GLY A 119 -3.81 1.93 -24.23
C GLY A 119 -4.10 0.45 -23.92
N ARG A 120 -4.60 0.13 -22.72
CA ARG A 120 -4.85 -1.25 -22.27
C ARG A 120 -6.30 -1.49 -21.88
N SER A 121 -6.80 -2.69 -22.17
CA SER A 121 -8.15 -3.15 -21.80
C SER A 121 -8.06 -4.30 -20.81
N VAL A 122 -8.96 -4.35 -19.83
CA VAL A 122 -9.10 -5.50 -18.92
C VAL A 122 -9.75 -6.66 -19.69
N ARG A 123 -9.17 -7.86 -19.62
CA ARG A 123 -9.69 -9.03 -20.34
C ARG A 123 -11.05 -9.46 -19.78
N LYS A 124 -11.92 -9.94 -20.66
CA LYS A 124 -13.28 -10.38 -20.28
C LYS A 124 -13.22 -11.60 -19.35
N GLY A 125 -13.82 -11.49 -18.17
CA GLY A 125 -13.89 -12.56 -17.17
C GLY A 125 -12.88 -12.45 -16.02
N GLU A 126 -11.96 -11.48 -16.09
CA GLU A 126 -10.99 -11.21 -15.02
C GLU A 126 -11.68 -10.76 -13.71
N ARG A 127 -11.22 -11.31 -12.58
CA ARG A 127 -11.67 -10.90 -11.24
C ARG A 127 -10.89 -9.66 -10.79
N GLY A 128 -11.58 -8.55 -10.57
CA GLY A 128 -10.95 -7.35 -10.03
C GLY A 128 -10.68 -7.44 -8.53
N ILE A 129 -9.70 -6.66 -8.09
CA ILE A 129 -9.24 -6.52 -6.70
C ILE A 129 -10.05 -5.40 -6.03
N ALA A 130 -10.63 -5.66 -4.86
CA ALA A 130 -11.35 -4.65 -4.09
C ALA A 130 -10.38 -3.76 -3.29
N ILE A 131 -10.50 -2.43 -3.41
CA ILE A 131 -9.73 -1.46 -2.62
C ILE A 131 -10.63 -0.35 -2.07
N LEU A 132 -10.19 0.31 -0.99
CA LEU A 132 -10.88 1.44 -0.39
C LEU A 132 -10.50 2.73 -1.13
N ALA A 133 -11.52 3.46 -1.60
CA ALA A 133 -11.36 4.77 -2.23
C ALA A 133 -12.16 5.84 -1.47
N PRO A 134 -11.65 7.08 -1.37
CA PRO A 134 -12.37 8.17 -0.71
C PRO A 134 -13.59 8.61 -1.54
N LYS A 135 -14.75 8.73 -0.89
CA LYS A 135 -15.95 9.32 -1.47
C LYS A 135 -15.84 10.84 -1.37
N VAL A 136 -15.47 11.48 -2.49
CA VAL A 136 -15.28 12.93 -2.59
C VAL A 136 -16.52 13.59 -3.19
N VAL A 137 -17.13 14.53 -2.45
CA VAL A 137 -18.27 15.34 -2.92
C VAL A 137 -17.90 16.82 -2.93
N ASN A 138 -18.67 17.61 -3.67
CA ASN A 138 -18.59 19.07 -3.56
C ASN A 138 -19.21 19.48 -2.22
N ALA A 139 -18.50 20.29 -1.45
CA ALA A 139 -19.00 20.90 -0.24
C ALA A 139 -20.16 21.84 -0.55
N LYS A 140 -21.04 22.01 0.43
CA LYS A 140 -22.19 22.91 0.36
C LYS A 140 -22.14 23.88 1.53
N ASP A 141 -22.57 25.10 1.27
CA ASP A 141 -22.79 26.11 2.30
C ASP A 141 -24.07 25.83 3.11
N GLU A 142 -24.38 26.70 4.08
CA GLU A 142 -25.58 26.60 4.93
C GLU A 142 -26.89 26.68 4.13
N ASN A 143 -26.86 27.24 2.92
CA ASN A 143 -28.01 27.36 2.00
C ASN A 143 -28.11 26.18 1.02
N GLY A 144 -27.17 25.22 1.06
CA GLY A 144 -27.12 24.06 0.17
C GLY A 144 -26.50 24.31 -1.21
N ALA A 145 -25.98 25.51 -1.47
CA ALA A 145 -25.26 25.89 -2.68
C ALA A 145 -23.80 25.41 -2.62
N PRO A 146 -23.11 25.17 -3.76
CA PRO A 146 -21.72 24.72 -3.76
C PRO A 146 -20.79 25.76 -3.11
N GLU A 147 -20.07 25.35 -2.08
CA GLU A 147 -19.02 26.17 -1.47
C GLU A 147 -17.86 26.32 -2.45
N LEU A 148 -17.44 27.56 -2.74
CA LEU A 148 -16.37 27.85 -3.70
C LEU A 148 -15.07 28.26 -2.97
N ASP A 149 -13.93 27.86 -3.51
CA ASP A 149 -12.62 28.31 -3.06
C ASP A 149 -12.32 29.75 -3.51
N ALA A 150 -11.17 30.29 -3.09
CA ALA A 150 -10.71 31.62 -3.49
C ALA A 150 -10.51 31.80 -5.01
N ASN A 151 -10.56 30.71 -5.80
CA ASN A 151 -10.45 30.71 -7.26
C ASN A 151 -11.80 30.44 -7.97
N GLY A 152 -12.91 30.41 -7.22
CA GLY A 152 -14.24 30.13 -7.76
C GLY A 152 -14.51 28.65 -8.11
N LYS A 153 -13.66 27.72 -7.66
CA LYS A 153 -13.83 26.28 -7.88
C LYS A 153 -14.56 25.63 -6.71
N PRO A 154 -15.46 24.65 -6.93
CA PRO A 154 -16.16 23.99 -5.84
C PRO A 154 -15.19 23.25 -4.91
N VAL A 155 -15.24 23.60 -3.62
CA VAL A 155 -14.46 22.94 -2.56
C VAL A 155 -14.87 21.47 -2.51
N ARG A 156 -13.89 20.57 -2.50
CA ARG A 156 -14.13 19.12 -2.48
C ARG A 156 -13.80 18.55 -1.10
N ARG A 157 -14.73 17.85 -0.47
CA ARG A 157 -14.54 17.19 0.84
C ARG A 157 -14.70 15.68 0.71
N VAL A 158 -13.89 14.94 1.47
CA VAL A 158 -14.08 13.50 1.67
C VAL A 158 -15.19 13.32 2.70
N VAL A 159 -16.24 12.59 2.36
CA VAL A 159 -17.39 12.30 3.24
C VAL A 159 -17.47 10.85 3.70
N GLY A 160 -16.44 10.06 3.38
CA GLY A 160 -16.34 8.65 3.75
C GLY A 160 -15.48 7.88 2.75
N PHE A 161 -15.55 6.55 2.81
CA PHE A 161 -14.87 5.65 1.89
C PHE A 161 -15.86 4.69 1.24
N THR A 162 -15.48 4.14 0.08
CA THR A 162 -16.28 3.18 -0.68
C THR A 162 -15.39 2.07 -1.23
N ALA A 163 -15.96 0.88 -1.38
CA ALA A 163 -15.31 -0.27 -2.00
C ALA A 163 -15.31 -0.13 -3.53
N THR A 164 -14.15 0.17 -4.11
CA THR A 164 -13.99 0.21 -5.58
C THR A 164 -13.19 -1.00 -6.08
N THR A 165 -13.12 -1.15 -7.40
CA THR A 165 -12.49 -2.30 -8.06
C THR A 165 -11.35 -1.83 -8.96
N VAL A 166 -10.18 -2.44 -8.80
CA VAL A 166 -8.97 -2.22 -9.60
C VAL A 166 -8.47 -3.54 -10.17
N PHE A 167 -7.55 -3.49 -11.13
CA PHE A 167 -7.04 -4.67 -11.83
C PHE A 167 -5.52 -4.59 -11.92
N ASP A 168 -4.83 -5.73 -11.85
CA ASP A 168 -3.39 -5.83 -12.11
C ASP A 168 -3.09 -5.86 -13.62
N VAL A 169 -1.89 -5.42 -14.01
CA VAL A 169 -1.42 -5.42 -15.41
C VAL A 169 -1.54 -6.79 -16.09
N SER A 170 -1.31 -7.90 -15.40
CA SER A 170 -1.43 -9.25 -15.94
C SER A 170 -2.85 -9.60 -16.43
N GLN A 171 -3.87 -8.89 -15.92
CA GLN A 171 -5.29 -9.01 -16.26
C GLN A 171 -5.68 -8.16 -17.48
N THR A 172 -4.71 -7.47 -18.09
CA THR A 172 -4.93 -6.54 -19.19
C THR A 172 -4.20 -6.95 -20.46
N GLU A 173 -4.72 -6.50 -21.59
CA GLU A 173 -4.14 -6.63 -22.93
C GLU A 173 -4.03 -5.25 -23.59
N GLY A 174 -3.05 -5.05 -24.47
CA GLY A 174 -2.75 -3.77 -25.11
C GLY A 174 -1.28 -3.38 -25.03
N GLU A 175 -1.01 -2.10 -25.27
CA GLU A 175 0.34 -1.53 -25.43
C GLU A 175 1.25 -1.75 -24.21
N GLU A 176 2.55 -1.96 -24.46
CA GLU A 176 3.53 -2.12 -23.37
C GLU A 176 3.55 -0.88 -22.47
N LEU A 177 3.61 -1.12 -21.16
CA LEU A 177 3.59 -0.03 -20.20
C LEU A 177 4.96 0.64 -20.11
N PRO A 178 5.02 1.97 -19.96
CA PRO A 178 6.27 2.64 -19.65
C PRO A 178 6.87 2.07 -18.36
N THR A 179 8.15 1.73 -18.43
CA THR A 179 8.95 1.32 -17.29
C THR A 179 8.95 2.46 -16.27
N ALA A 180 8.62 2.15 -15.01
CA ALA A 180 8.80 3.11 -13.95
C ALA A 180 10.25 2.96 -13.45
N HIS A 181 11.03 4.03 -13.54
CA HIS A 181 12.31 4.17 -12.86
C HIS A 181 12.10 4.52 -11.39
#